data_AF-A0A9Q4FYL0-F1
#
_entry.id   AF-A0A9Q4FYL0-F1
#
_cell.length_a   1.000
_cell.length_b   1.000
_cell.length_c   1.000
_cell.angle_alpha   90.00
_cell.angle_beta   90.00
_cell.angle_gamma   90.00
#
_symmetry.space_group_name_H-M   'P 1'
#
loop_
_entity.id
_entity.type
_entity.pdbx_description
1 polymer ?
#
loop_
_entity_poly.entity_id
_entity_poly.type
_entity_poly.pdbx_seq_one_letter_code
_entity_poly.pdbx_strand_id
1 'polypeptide(L)' 'MEIQIIRKKLEEVAHMSQELKNTYMRLNSNEKEEFKIGYPFDVDVNQFAEELYKWSETQMERNK' A
#
# COMPACT_ATOMS: atom_id res chain seq x y z
N MET A 1 19.95 9.23 10.23
CA MET A 1 18.93 9.59 11.24
C MET A 1 17.56 9.84 10.62
N GLU A 2 17.36 10.82 9.74
CA GLU A 2 16.02 11.07 9.15
C GLU A 2 15.59 10.04 8.10
N ILE A 3 16.50 9.59 7.23
CA ILE A 3 16.20 8.59 6.20
C ILE A 3 15.72 7.25 6.78
N GLN A 4 16.22 6.86 7.95
CA GLN A 4 15.79 5.65 8.64
C GLN A 4 14.37 5.80 9.19
N ILE A 5 14.04 6.98 9.72
CA ILE A 5 12.69 7.31 10.20
C ILE A 5 11.70 7.29 9.04
N ILE A 6 12.05 7.93 7.91
CA ILE A 6 11.21 7.95 6.70
C ILE A 6 10.99 6.52 6.19
N ARG A 7 12.04 5.69 6.18
CA ARG A 7 11.92 4.28 5.76
C ARG A 7 10.98 3.50 6.66
N LYS A 8 11.13 3.61 7.98
CA LYS A 8 10.23 2.94 8.93
C LYS A 8 8.78 3.37 8.76
N LYS A 9 8.52 4.67 8.55
CA LYS A 9 7.17 5.17 8.26
C LYS A 9 6.62 4.56 6.97
N LEU A 10 7.45 4.42 5.94
CA LEU A 10 7.01 3.84 4.67
C LEU A 10 6.79 2.32 4.77
N GLU A 11 7.55 1.61 5.61
CA GLU A 11 7.26 0.20 5.97
C GLU A 11 5.90 0.07 6.67
N GLU A 12 5.60 0.94 7.64
CA GLU A 12 4.30 0.98 8.30
C GLU A 12 3.16 1.24 7.29
N VAL A 13 3.36 2.17 6.36
CA VAL A 13 2.42 2.44 5.26
C VAL A 13 2.28 1.24 4.32
N ALA A 14 3.37 0.52 4.02
CA ALA A 14 3.34 -0.69 3.21
C ALA A 14 2.48 -1.78 3.87
N HIS A 15 2.64 -2.00 5.18
CA HIS A 15 1.80 -2.93 5.93
C HIS A 15 0.32 -2.53 5.92
N MET A 16 0.01 -1.27 6.24
CA MET A 16 -1.37 -0.76 6.19
C MET A 16 -1.98 -0.84 4.79
N SER A 17 -1.18 -0.66 3.73
CA SER A 17 -1.65 -0.78 2.35
C SER A 17 -2.06 -2.21 2.01
N GLN A 18 -1.41 -3.22 2.58
CA GLN A 18 -1.81 -4.62 2.41
C GLN A 18 -3.14 -4.93 3.12
N GLU A 19 -3.35 -4.37 4.31
CA GLU A 19 -4.65 -4.47 5.01
C GLU A 19 -5.76 -3.77 4.23
N LEU A 20 -5.47 -2.58 3.69
CA LEU A 20 -6.39 -1.85 2.81
C LEU A 20 -6.74 -2.67 1.57
N LYS A 21 -5.74 -3.23 0.87
CA LYS A 21 -5.95 -4.15 -0.27
C LYS A 21 -6.87 -5.29 0.13
N ASN A 22 -6.58 -5.99 1.22
CA ASN A 22 -7.36 -7.14 1.66
C ASN A 22 -8.83 -6.77 1.97
N THR A 23 -9.04 -5.59 2.54
CA THR A 23 -10.39 -5.08 2.83
C THR A 23 -11.11 -4.66 1.55
N TYR A 24 -10.42 -3.91 0.67
CA TYR A 24 -10.93 -3.51 -0.64
C TYR A 24 -11.32 -4.71 -1.52
N MET A 25 -10.55 -5.79 -1.48
CA MET A 25 -10.83 -6.99 -2.27
C MET A 25 -12.09 -7.73 -1.85
N ARG A 26 -12.56 -7.54 -0.61
CA ARG A 26 -13.81 -8.12 -0.10
C ARG A 26 -15.05 -7.34 -0.52
N LEU A 27 -14.88 -6.11 -1.01
CA LEU A 27 -15.98 -5.27 -1.47
C LEU A 27 -16.61 -5.85 -2.75
N ASN A 28 -17.92 -5.69 -2.86
CA ASN A 28 -18.65 -5.96 -4.10
C ASN A 28 -18.41 -4.83 -5.14
N SER A 29 -18.94 -5.02 -6.36
CA SER A 29 -18.71 -4.06 -7.46
C SER A 29 -19.20 -2.64 -7.15
N ASN A 30 -20.38 -2.50 -6.54
CA ASN A 30 -20.97 -1.20 -6.24
C ASN A 30 -20.14 -0.46 -5.17
N GLU A 31 -19.73 -1.17 -4.13
CA GLU A 31 -18.87 -0.62 -3.06
C GLU A 31 -17.50 -0.20 -3.60
N LYS A 32 -16.94 -0.94 -4.57
CA LYS A 32 -15.69 -0.58 -5.25
C LYS A 32 -15.83 0.67 -6.11
N GLU A 33 -16.96 0.85 -6.78
CA GLU A 33 -17.26 2.06 -7.56
C GLU A 33 -17.43 3.28 -6.65
N GLU A 34 -18.14 3.13 -5.52
CA GLU A 34 -18.29 4.18 -4.52
C GLU A 34 -16.94 4.60 -3.93
N PHE A 35 -16.09 3.63 -3.56
CA PHE A 35 -14.73 3.90 -3.08
C PHE A 35 -13.89 4.69 -4.08
N LYS A 36 -14.08 4.46 -5.39
CA LYS A 36 -13.31 5.14 -6.44
C LYS A 36 -13.71 6.59 -6.65
N ILE A 37 -14.83 7.06 -6.08
CA ILE A 37 -15.24 8.46 -6.16
C ILE A 37 -14.20 9.31 -5.42
N GLY A 38 -13.51 10.18 -6.16
CA GLY A 38 -12.46 11.03 -5.60
C GLY A 38 -11.13 10.32 -5.33
N TYR A 39 -10.97 9.05 -5.73
CA TYR A 39 -9.68 8.35 -5.67
C TYR A 39 -8.77 8.89 -6.78
N PRO A 40 -7.68 9.61 -6.46
CA PRO A 40 -6.94 10.39 -7.45
C PRO A 40 -5.83 9.59 -8.13
N PHE A 41 -5.58 8.34 -7.71
CA PHE A 41 -4.47 7.55 -8.21
C PHE A 41 -4.88 6.79 -9.47
N ASP A 42 -4.01 6.82 -10.47
CA ASP A 42 -4.18 6.09 -11.73
C ASP A 42 -4.02 4.58 -11.56
N VAL A 43 -3.37 4.15 -10.48
CA VAL A 43 -3.16 2.73 -10.14
C VAL A 43 -4.29 2.23 -9.24
N ASP A 44 -4.68 0.97 -9.40
CA ASP A 44 -5.67 0.39 -8.49
C ASP A 44 -5.08 0.13 -7.08
N VAL A 45 -5.96 -0.06 -6.09
CA VAL A 45 -5.58 -0.29 -4.69
C VAL A 45 -4.68 -1.53 -4.51
N ASN A 46 -4.88 -2.55 -5.34
CA ASN A 46 -4.07 -3.77 -5.30
C ASN A 46 -2.64 -3.49 -5.78
N GLN A 47 -2.50 -2.81 -6.92
CA GLN A 47 -1.22 -2.40 -7.49
C GLN A 47 -0.48 -1.44 -6.56
N PHE A 48 -1.16 -0.46 -5.97
CA PHE A 48 -0.58 0.45 -4.98
C PHE A 48 0.05 -0.32 -3.80
N ALA A 49 -0.70 -1.27 -3.22
CA ALA A 49 -0.22 -2.06 -2.10
C ALA A 49 0.97 -2.95 -2.49
N GLU A 50 0.93 -3.58 -3.67
CA GLU A 50 2.01 -4.43 -4.17
C GLU A 50 3.31 -3.66 -4.38
N GLU A 51 3.27 -2.46 -4.97
CA GLU A 51 4.46 -1.63 -5.17
C GLU A 51 5.09 -1.20 -3.82
N LEU A 52 4.27 -0.85 -2.83
CA LEU A 52 4.76 -0.54 -1.48
C LEU A 52 5.38 -1.75 -0.78
N TYR A 53 4.78 -2.94 -0.95
CA TYR A 53 5.31 -4.17 -0.36
C TYR A 53 6.66 -4.55 -0.98
N LYS A 54 6.79 -4.52 -2.31
CA LYS A 54 8.06 -4.77 -3.01
C LYS A 54 9.16 -3.82 -2.54
N TRP A 55 8.82 -2.54 -2.34
CA TRP A 55 9.76 -1.57 -1.79
C TRP A 55 10.21 -1.95 -0.36
N SER A 56 9.26 -2.38 0.48
CA SER A 56 9.53 -2.82 1.86
C SER A 56 10.46 -4.05 1.88
N GLU A 57 10.18 -5.07 1.07
CA GLU A 57 11.04 -6.26 0.94
C GLU A 57 12.46 -5.88 0.51
N THR A 58 12.58 -5.00 -0.48
CA THR A 58 13.88 -4.49 -0.95
C THR A 58 14.67 -3.81 0.18
N GLN A 59 14.02 -3.07 1.09
CA GLN A 59 14.72 -2.48 2.24
C GLN A 59 15.13 -3.53 3.27
N MET A 60 14.29 -4.53 3.53
CA MET A 60 14.63 -5.63 4.44
C MET A 60 15.83 -6.42 3.95
N GLU A 61 15.91 -6.73 2.66
CA GLU A 61 17.05 -7.45 2.07
C GLU A 61 18.36 -6.67 2.16
N ARG A 62 18.32 -5.35 1.94
CA ARG A 62 19.51 -4.49 2.05
C ARG A 62 20.08 -4.36 3.45
N ASN A 63 19.25 -4.61 4.48
CA ASN A 63 19.63 -4.47 5.88
C ASN A 63 19.98 -5.83 6.55
N LYS A 64 19.91 -6.94 5.81
CA LYS A 64 20.44 -8.25 6.22
C LYS A 64 21.94 -8.34 5.97
#